data_AF-A0A6V8PMZ2-F1
#
_entry.id   AF-A0A6V8PMZ2-F1
#
_cell.length_a   1.000
_cell.length_b   1.000
_cell.length_c   1.000
_cell.angle_alpha   90.00
_cell.angle_beta   90.00
_cell.angle_gamma   90.00
#
_symmetry.space_group_name_H-M   'P 1'
#
loop_
_entity.id
_entity.type
_entity.pdbx_description
1 polymer ?
#
loop_
_entity_poly.entity_id
_entity_poly.type
_entity_poly.pdbx_seq_one_letter_code
_entity_poly.pdbx_strand_id
1 'polypeptide(L)'
;GVSILASLLGLVPNYSFLLVAIGLMGISSAIFHPRGLTSASLASGERRGLGVSIFTLGGNIGFALGPILAAFVVLHWGLRGTVFLLIPGIIITALTFYLRRHFYLVPQRELRTEKEHPFSQLPLSEFLVLCSLVTLRAWAVQGIVAFLPLYLQNREVPLHMAGNLLSAFLFSGAHCCKYL
;
A
#
# COMPACT_ATOMS: atom_id res chain seq x y z
N GLY A 1 -6.19 7.36 8.67
CA GLY A 1 -5.05 6.81 9.43
C GLY A 1 -3.75 7.21 8.78
N VAL A 2 -3.38 6.52 7.69
CA VAL A 2 -2.12 6.71 6.96
C VAL A 2 -1.82 8.18 6.60
N SER A 3 -2.78 8.95 6.06
CA SER A 3 -2.55 10.35 5.65
C SER A 3 -2.25 11.31 6.80
N ILE A 4 -2.80 11.06 7.98
CA ILE A 4 -2.56 11.89 9.18
C ILE A 4 -1.14 11.65 9.68
N LEU A 5 -0.74 10.37 9.78
CA LEU A 5 0.61 9.99 10.19
C LEU A 5 1.66 10.46 9.17
N ALA A 6 1.38 10.33 7.86
CA ALA A 6 2.27 10.81 6.80
C ALA A 6 2.55 12.31 6.88
N SER A 7 1.52 13.10 7.24
CA SER A 7 1.64 14.55 7.36
C SER A 7 2.49 14.96 8.56
N LEU A 8 2.45 14.18 9.64
CA LEU A 8 3.27 14.38 10.84
C LEU A 8 4.75 14.10 10.58
N LEU A 9 5.11 13.24 9.62
CA LEU A 9 6.51 12.83 9.39
C LEU A 9 7.46 14.02 9.15
N GLY A 10 7.02 15.04 8.40
CA GLY A 10 7.84 16.23 8.11
C GLY A 10 7.99 17.21 9.27
N LEU A 11 7.26 16.99 10.37
CA LEU A 11 7.32 17.80 11.60
C LEU A 11 8.11 17.10 12.72
N VAL A 12 8.48 15.83 12.53
CA VAL A 12 9.19 15.05 13.55
C VAL A 12 10.67 15.43 13.57
N PRO A 13 11.20 15.94 14.70
CA PRO A 13 12.60 16.34 14.80
C PRO A 13 13.55 15.18 15.16
N ASN A 14 13.03 14.02 15.58
CA ASN A 14 13.82 12.93 16.17
C ASN A 14 13.58 11.58 15.47
N TYR A 15 14.68 10.88 15.14
CA TYR A 15 14.67 9.64 14.35
C TYR A 15 13.83 8.52 15.00
N SER A 16 13.86 8.38 16.32
CA SER A 16 13.06 7.37 17.02
C SER A 16 11.55 7.55 16.84
N PHE A 17 11.07 8.79 16.84
CA PHE A 17 9.65 9.09 16.61
C PHE A 17 9.24 8.84 15.15
N LEU A 18 10.16 9.04 14.21
CA LEU A 18 9.94 8.72 12.80
C LEU A 18 9.68 7.21 12.62
N LEU A 19 10.49 6.36 13.26
CA LEU A 19 10.32 4.90 13.21
C LEU A 19 8.96 4.46 13.78
N VAL A 20 8.55 5.03 14.91
CA VAL A 20 7.25 4.73 15.52
C VAL A 20 6.10 5.16 14.60
N ALA A 21 6.19 6.36 14.01
CA ALA A 21 5.18 6.86 13.07
C ALA A 21 5.06 5.97 11.82
N ILE A 22 6.18 5.54 11.24
CA ILE A 22 6.22 4.61 10.09
C ILE A 22 5.64 3.24 10.48
N GLY A 23 5.97 2.72 11.67
CA GLY A 23 5.39 1.48 12.19
C GLY A 23 3.87 1.56 12.32
N LEU A 24 3.35 2.65 12.89
CA LEU A 24 1.91 2.90 13.00
C LEU A 24 1.25 3.08 11.63
N MET A 25 1.92 3.69 10.65
CA MET A 25 1.43 3.75 9.26
C MET A 25 1.27 2.36 8.66
N GLY A 26 2.25 1.47 8.89
CA GLY A 26 2.20 0.08 8.46
C GLY A 26 0.98 -0.66 9.04
N ILE A 27 0.76 -0.53 10.36
CA ILE A 27 -0.39 -1.13 11.04
C ILE A 27 -1.71 -0.57 10.49
N SER A 28 -1.81 0.75 10.32
CA SER A 28 -2.99 1.36 9.72
C SER A 28 -3.27 0.78 8.34
N SER A 29 -2.25 0.65 7.48
CA SER A 29 -2.41 0.10 6.14
C SER A 29 -2.86 -1.37 6.15
N ALA A 30 -2.24 -2.19 7.01
CA ALA A 30 -2.56 -3.62 7.13
C ALA A 30 -4.02 -3.87 7.55
N ILE A 31 -4.62 -3.01 8.37
CA ILE A 31 -6.04 -3.11 8.75
C ILE A 31 -6.96 -2.73 7.58
N PHE A 32 -6.53 -1.84 6.69
CA PHE A 32 -7.34 -1.37 5.56
C PHE A 32 -7.43 -2.37 4.41
N HIS A 33 -6.34 -3.10 4.09
CA HIS A 33 -6.31 -3.98 2.91
C HIS A 33 -7.32 -5.14 2.96
N PRO A 34 -7.39 -5.97 4.03
CA PRO A 34 -8.36 -7.04 4.14
C PRO A 34 -9.80 -6.51 4.17
N ARG A 35 -10.03 -5.43 4.93
CA ARG A 35 -11.36 -4.82 5.09
C ARG A 35 -11.87 -4.18 3.79
N GLY A 36 -10.98 -3.56 3.02
CA GLY A 36 -11.28 -2.96 1.72
C GLY A 36 -11.65 -4.00 0.68
N LEU A 37 -10.85 -5.07 0.57
CA LEU A 37 -11.15 -6.18 -0.36
C LEU A 37 -12.48 -6.86 -0.03
N THR A 38 -12.72 -7.18 1.25
CA THR A 38 -13.98 -7.80 1.66
C THR A 38 -15.17 -6.87 1.38
N SER A 39 -15.05 -5.57 1.66
CA SER A 39 -16.10 -4.60 1.36
C SER A 39 -16.36 -4.47 -0.15
N ALA A 40 -15.32 -4.45 -0.98
CA ALA A 40 -15.45 -4.34 -2.43
C ALA A 40 -16.07 -5.61 -3.06
N SER A 41 -15.70 -6.77 -2.53
CA SER A 41 -16.27 -8.07 -2.92
C SER A 41 -17.75 -8.16 -2.56
N LEU A 42 -18.12 -7.79 -1.33
CA LEU A 42 -19.51 -7.78 -0.86
C LEU A 42 -20.38 -6.76 -1.61
N ALA A 43 -19.84 -5.58 -1.88
CA ALA A 43 -20.51 -4.53 -2.64
C ALA A 43 -20.85 -4.94 -4.09
N SER A 44 -20.16 -5.94 -4.63
CA SER A 44 -20.30 -6.35 -6.04
C SER A 44 -21.22 -7.56 -6.24
N GLY A 45 -21.79 -8.11 -5.17
CA GLY A 45 -22.77 -9.20 -5.24
C GLY A 45 -22.27 -10.40 -6.04
N GLU A 46 -22.97 -10.76 -7.11
CA GLU A 46 -22.59 -11.87 -8.01
C GLU A 46 -21.30 -11.62 -8.79
N ARG A 47 -20.88 -10.36 -8.95
CA ARG A 47 -19.71 -9.95 -9.73
C ARG A 47 -18.49 -9.65 -8.85
N ARG A 48 -18.23 -10.50 -7.84
CA ARG A 48 -17.12 -10.32 -6.87
C ARG A 48 -15.77 -10.04 -7.53
N GLY A 49 -15.46 -10.75 -8.62
CA GLY A 49 -14.21 -10.58 -9.37
C GLY A 49 -14.03 -9.19 -9.97
N LEU A 50 -15.11 -8.56 -10.44
CA LEU A 50 -15.07 -7.18 -10.95
C LEU A 50 -14.87 -6.17 -9.82
N GLY A 51 -15.54 -6.37 -8.68
CA GLY A 51 -15.35 -5.54 -7.49
C GLY A 51 -13.92 -5.51 -6.97
N VAL A 52 -13.34 -6.70 -6.81
CA VAL A 52 -11.94 -6.85 -6.37
C VAL A 52 -10.98 -6.26 -7.42
N SER A 53 -11.26 -6.44 -8.71
CA SER A 53 -10.41 -5.88 -9.78
C SER A 53 -10.41 -4.35 -9.77
N ILE A 54 -11.58 -3.72 -9.58
CA ILE A 54 -11.70 -2.25 -9.49
C ILE A 54 -10.95 -1.73 -8.24
N PHE A 55 -11.09 -2.42 -7.10
CA PHE A 55 -10.37 -2.05 -5.88
C PHE A 55 -8.84 -2.13 -6.06
N THR A 56 -8.36 -3.21 -6.65
CA THR A 56 -6.92 -3.41 -6.93
C THR A 56 -6.40 -2.39 -7.95
N LEU A 57 -7.18 -2.09 -9.00
CA LEU A 57 -6.82 -1.06 -9.97
C LEU A 57 -6.68 0.32 -9.30
N GLY A 58 -7.66 0.70 -8.47
CA GLY A 58 -7.60 1.95 -7.72
C GLY A 58 -6.40 2.00 -6.77
N GLY A 59 -6.10 0.90 -6.07
CA GLY A 59 -4.93 0.77 -5.21
C GLY A 59 -3.60 0.96 -5.98
N ASN A 60 -3.48 0.34 -7.15
CA ASN A 60 -2.29 0.47 -8.01
C ASN A 60 -2.12 1.90 -8.55
N ILE A 61 -3.21 2.55 -8.95
CA ILE A 61 -3.18 3.96 -9.38
C ILE A 61 -2.70 4.85 -8.22
N GLY A 62 -3.24 4.64 -7.01
CA GLY A 62 -2.78 5.35 -5.81
C GLY A 62 -1.31 5.11 -5.49
N PHE A 63 -0.83 3.87 -5.64
CA PHE A 63 0.58 3.51 -5.41
C PHE A 63 1.52 4.16 -6.44
N ALA A 64 1.09 4.33 -7.69
CA ALA A 64 1.86 5.03 -8.71
C ALA A 64 1.86 6.55 -8.50
N LEU A 65 0.70 7.14 -8.18
CA LEU A 65 0.56 8.59 -7.99
C LEU A 65 1.12 9.08 -6.65
N GLY A 66 1.12 8.24 -5.62
CA GLY A 66 1.53 8.61 -4.26
C GLY A 66 2.97 9.17 -4.18
N PRO A 67 3.99 8.45 -4.66
CA PRO A 67 5.37 8.94 -4.69
C PRO A 67 5.55 10.18 -5.55
N ILE A 68 4.83 10.30 -6.67
CA ILE A 68 4.89 11.47 -7.56
C ILE A 68 4.38 12.72 -6.83
N LEU A 69 3.22 12.62 -6.18
CA LEU A 69 2.65 13.70 -5.38
C LEU A 69 3.55 14.04 -4.18
N ALA A 70 4.08 13.03 -3.49
CA ALA A 70 4.99 13.22 -2.37
C ALA A 70 6.28 13.93 -2.80
N ALA A 71 6.90 13.50 -3.90
CA ALA A 71 8.09 14.12 -4.46
C ALA A 71 7.82 15.56 -4.90
N PHE A 72 6.69 15.81 -5.58
CA PHE A 72 6.30 17.16 -5.98
C PHE A 72 6.18 18.11 -4.78
N VAL A 73 5.50 17.68 -3.72
CA VAL A 73 5.33 18.47 -2.50
C VAL A 73 6.66 18.74 -1.81
N VAL A 74 7.52 17.73 -1.69
CA VAL A 74 8.84 17.87 -1.03
C VAL A 74 9.77 18.76 -1.85
N LEU A 75 9.75 18.70 -3.19
CA LEU A 75 10.58 19.55 -4.04
C LEU A 75 10.21 21.04 -3.96
N HIS A 76 8.92 21.37 -3.80
CA HIS A 76 8.46 22.75 -3.78
C HIS A 76 8.43 23.38 -2.38
N TRP A 77 8.09 22.60 -1.34
CA TRP A 77 7.89 23.11 0.03
C TRP A 77 8.79 22.45 1.08
N GLY A 78 9.72 21.58 0.67
CA GLY A 78 10.61 20.85 1.57
C GLY A 78 9.88 19.82 2.45
N LEU A 79 10.57 19.29 3.46
CA LEU A 79 9.97 18.31 4.39
C LEU A 79 8.76 18.87 5.15
N ARG A 80 8.73 20.17 5.46
CA ARG A 80 7.57 20.80 6.13
C ARG A 80 6.32 20.82 5.24
N GLY A 81 6.50 20.72 3.92
CA GLY A 81 5.43 20.60 2.95
C GLY A 81 4.63 19.30 3.07
N THR A 82 5.09 18.27 3.79
CA THR A 82 4.35 17.00 3.91
C THR A 82 2.94 17.16 4.48
N VAL A 83 2.67 18.26 5.19
CA VAL A 83 1.33 18.63 5.64
C VAL A 83 0.34 18.77 4.47
N PHE A 84 0.80 19.12 3.27
CA PHE A 84 -0.07 19.17 2.08
C PHE A 84 -0.55 17.78 1.63
N LEU A 85 0.11 16.68 2.01
CA LEU A 85 -0.38 15.31 1.74
C LEU A 85 -1.65 14.98 2.54
N LEU A 86 -1.96 15.77 3.56
CA LEU A 86 -3.20 15.66 4.34
C LEU A 86 -4.42 15.99 3.46
N ILE A 87 -4.28 16.91 2.50
CA ILE A 87 -5.35 17.37 1.59
C ILE A 87 -5.91 16.22 0.73
N PRO A 88 -5.11 15.53 -0.12
CA PRO A 88 -5.62 14.41 -0.90
C PRO A 88 -6.12 13.27 0.01
N GLY A 89 -5.51 13.07 1.18
CA GLY A 89 -5.97 12.11 2.17
C GLY A 89 -7.37 12.39 2.71
N ILE A 90 -7.66 13.65 3.05
CA ILE A 90 -9.00 14.07 3.50
C ILE A 90 -9.99 13.94 2.35
N ILE A 91 -9.65 14.38 1.14
CA ILE A 91 -10.55 14.31 -0.02
C ILE A 91 -10.98 12.86 -0.27
N ILE A 92 -10.02 11.92 -0.31
CA ILE A 92 -10.31 10.50 -0.51
C ILE A 92 -11.15 9.94 0.65
N THR A 93 -10.83 10.30 1.89
CA THR A 93 -11.58 9.85 3.08
C THR A 93 -13.02 10.37 3.05
N ALA A 94 -13.21 11.66 2.75
CA ALA A 94 -14.51 12.30 2.67
C ALA A 94 -15.33 11.72 1.50
N LEU A 95 -14.72 11.51 0.34
CA LEU A 95 -15.36 10.88 -0.82
C LEU A 95 -15.81 9.46 -0.48
N THR A 96 -14.94 8.66 0.14
CA THR A 96 -15.28 7.29 0.54
C THR A 96 -16.41 7.27 1.59
N PHE A 97 -16.38 8.20 2.54
CA PHE A 97 -17.46 8.34 3.54
C PHE A 97 -18.78 8.77 2.91
N TYR A 98 -18.75 9.73 1.97
CA TYR A 98 -19.91 10.21 1.22
C TYR A 98 -20.51 9.09 0.36
N LEU A 99 -19.69 8.41 -0.44
CA LEU A 99 -20.13 7.29 -1.27
C LEU A 99 -20.69 6.15 -0.43
N ARG A 100 -20.08 5.85 0.73
CA ARG A 100 -20.61 4.86 1.66
C ARG A 100 -21.97 5.25 2.20
N ARG A 101 -22.16 6.52 2.57
CA ARG A 101 -23.42 7.05 3.12
C ARG A 101 -24.54 7.12 2.09
N HIS A 102 -24.24 7.44 0.83
CA HIS A 102 -25.24 7.69 -0.21
C HIS A 102 -25.55 6.50 -1.13
N PHE A 103 -24.57 5.63 -1.39
CA PHE A 103 -24.72 4.52 -2.35
C PHE A 103 -24.62 3.13 -1.72
N TYR A 104 -24.00 3.01 -0.54
CA TYR A 104 -23.73 1.71 0.10
C TYR A 104 -24.34 1.61 1.50
N LEU A 105 -25.68 1.51 1.55
CA LEU A 105 -26.35 0.81 2.65
C LEU A 105 -26.15 -0.70 2.46
N VAL A 106 -24.91 -1.18 2.50
CA VAL A 106 -24.69 -2.60 2.74
C VAL A 106 -25.12 -2.79 4.18
N PRO A 107 -26.22 -3.53 4.47
CA PRO A 107 -26.55 -3.84 5.84
C PRO A 107 -25.29 -4.45 6.44
N GLN A 108 -24.91 -4.02 7.64
CA GLN A 108 -24.15 -4.87 8.55
C GLN A 108 -25.04 -6.08 8.88
N ARG A 109 -25.47 -6.86 7.87
CA ARG A 109 -25.88 -8.21 8.11
C ARG A 109 -24.59 -8.81 8.62
N GLU A 110 -24.69 -9.24 9.87
CA GLU A 110 -23.65 -9.82 10.69
C GLU A 110 -22.67 -10.58 9.82
N LEU A 111 -21.45 -10.68 10.31
CA LEU A 111 -20.60 -11.82 10.05
C LEU A 111 -21.41 -13.10 10.37
N ARG A 112 -22.37 -13.48 9.52
CA ARG A 112 -22.76 -14.84 9.29
C ARG A 112 -21.46 -15.43 8.79
N THR A 113 -20.68 -15.90 9.75
CA THR A 113 -20.30 -17.31 9.84
C THR A 113 -21.18 -18.17 8.94
N GLU A 114 -21.06 -17.95 7.63
CA GLU A 114 -21.16 -19.02 6.67
C GLU A 114 -20.04 -19.96 7.10
N LYS A 115 -20.46 -21.02 7.79
CA LYS A 115 -19.63 -22.14 8.14
C LYS A 115 -19.14 -22.75 6.83
N GLU A 116 -18.07 -22.21 6.29
CA GLU A 116 -17.20 -22.93 5.38
C GLU A 116 -15.77 -22.80 5.90
N HIS A 117 -15.38 -23.83 6.64
CA HIS A 117 -13.99 -24.15 6.84
C HIS A 117 -13.47 -24.87 5.58
N PRO A 118 -12.55 -24.24 4.83
CA PRO A 118 -11.49 -25.00 4.16
C PRO A 118 -10.10 -24.68 4.75
N PHE A 119 -10.01 -23.80 5.75
CA PHE A 119 -8.74 -23.54 6.45
C PHE A 119 -8.35 -24.64 7.45
N SER A 120 -9.27 -25.52 7.85
CA SER A 120 -8.97 -26.64 8.76
C SER A 120 -8.29 -27.82 8.07
N GLN A 121 -8.19 -27.82 6.74
CA GLN A 121 -7.57 -28.89 5.94
C GLN A 121 -6.22 -28.48 5.33
N LEU A 122 -5.86 -27.20 5.38
CA LEU A 122 -4.54 -26.75 4.97
C LEU A 122 -3.56 -27.02 6.11
N PRO A 123 -2.50 -27.82 5.90
CA PRO A 123 -1.51 -28.01 6.92
C PRO A 123 -0.83 -26.66 7.19
N LEU A 124 -0.84 -26.27 8.46
CA LEU A 124 -0.33 -24.97 8.93
C LEU A 124 1.10 -24.71 8.46
N SER A 125 1.90 -25.76 8.28
CA SER A 125 3.25 -25.72 7.73
C SER A 125 3.29 -25.17 6.31
N GLU A 126 2.42 -25.62 5.39
CA GLU A 126 2.40 -25.16 4.00
C GLU A 126 1.93 -23.72 3.90
N PHE A 127 0.91 -23.36 4.69
CA PHE A 127 0.44 -21.97 4.77
C PHE A 127 1.51 -21.03 5.33
N LEU A 128 2.23 -21.43 6.39
CA LEU A 128 3.32 -20.65 6.97
C LEU A 128 4.52 -20.55 6.01
N VAL A 129 4.88 -21.62 5.31
CA VAL A 129 5.94 -21.60 4.29
C VAL A 129 5.57 -20.65 3.16
N LEU A 130 4.35 -20.71 2.64
CA LEU A 130 3.89 -19.78 1.60
C LEU A 130 3.88 -18.33 2.10
N CYS A 131 3.33 -18.07 3.29
CA CYS A 131 3.29 -16.72 3.86
C CYS A 131 4.70 -16.16 4.10
N SER A 132 5.59 -16.97 4.67
CA SER A 132 6.99 -16.58 4.91
C SER A 132 7.73 -16.33 3.61
N LEU A 133 7.59 -17.20 2.60
CA LEU A 133 8.21 -17.03 1.28
C LEU A 133 7.73 -15.75 0.60
N VAL A 134 6.42 -15.50 0.57
CA VAL A 134 5.85 -14.28 -0.02
C VAL A 134 6.30 -13.03 0.73
N THR A 135 6.36 -13.08 2.06
CA THR A 135 6.80 -11.96 2.90
C THR A 135 8.30 -11.67 2.71
N LEU A 136 9.15 -12.71 2.73
CA LEU A 136 10.59 -12.60 2.48
C LEU A 136 10.86 -12.04 1.09
N ARG A 137 10.16 -12.55 0.08
CA ARG A 137 10.25 -12.03 -1.29
C ARG A 137 9.88 -10.55 -1.35
N ALA A 138 8.73 -10.16 -0.78
CA ALA A 138 8.29 -8.78 -0.76
C ALA A 138 9.30 -7.88 -0.04
N TRP A 139 9.85 -8.34 1.08
CA TRP A 139 10.82 -7.59 1.87
C TRP A 139 12.14 -7.39 1.12
N ALA A 140 12.65 -8.43 0.44
CA ALA A 140 13.85 -8.34 -0.39
C ALA A 140 13.66 -7.35 -1.55
N VAL A 141 12.52 -7.42 -2.26
CA VAL A 141 12.20 -6.48 -3.35
C VAL A 141 12.11 -5.05 -2.82
N GLN A 142 11.41 -4.83 -1.70
CA GLN A 142 11.28 -3.50 -1.11
C GLN A 142 12.61 -2.94 -0.60
N GLY A 143 13.47 -3.80 -0.04
CA GLY A 143 14.82 -3.44 0.38
C GLY A 143 15.67 -2.98 -0.80
N ILE A 144 15.67 -3.72 -1.90
CA ILE A 144 16.40 -3.30 -3.12
C ILE A 144 15.87 -1.96 -3.61
N VAL A 145 14.55 -1.78 -3.69
CA VAL A 145 13.96 -0.53 -4.18
C VAL A 145 14.32 0.67 -3.28
N ALA A 146 14.35 0.48 -1.96
CA ALA A 146 14.66 1.53 -1.01
C ALA A 146 16.16 1.89 -0.96
N PHE A 147 17.04 0.88 -1.00
CA PHE A 147 18.48 1.08 -0.77
C PHE A 147 19.32 1.19 -2.05
N LEU A 148 18.85 0.69 -3.18
CA LEU A 148 19.59 0.76 -4.45
C LEU A 148 19.88 2.20 -4.91
N PRO A 149 18.94 3.16 -4.84
CA PRO A 149 19.23 4.55 -5.20
C PRO A 149 20.29 5.19 -4.29
N LEU A 150 20.20 4.93 -2.98
CA LEU A 150 21.17 5.42 -1.98
C LEU A 150 22.55 4.82 -2.20
N TYR A 151 22.62 3.52 -2.53
CA TYR A 151 23.87 2.84 -2.83
C TYR A 151 24.55 3.40 -4.09
N LEU A 152 23.79 3.64 -5.16
CA LEU A 152 24.31 4.20 -6.41
C LEU A 152 24.73 5.67 -6.25
N GLN A 153 24.01 6.44 -5.43
CA GLN A 153 24.36 7.82 -5.13
C GLN A 153 25.68 7.91 -4.33
N ASN A 154 25.91 7.01 -3.37
CA ASN A 154 27.20 6.92 -2.65
C ASN A 154 28.38 6.53 -3.54
N ARG A 155 28.13 6.02 -4.76
CA ARG A 155 29.15 5.68 -5.77
C ARG A 155 29.32 6.78 -6.82
N GLU A 156 28.75 7.98 -6.60
CA GLU A 156 28.77 9.13 -7.52
C GLU A 156 28.16 8.84 -8.90
N VAL A 157 27.33 7.79 -9.01
CA VAL A 157 26.64 7.47 -10.25
C VAL A 157 25.55 8.53 -10.51
N PRO A 158 25.43 9.06 -11.74
CA PRO A 158 24.39 10.03 -12.06
C PRO A 158 22.99 9.50 -11.75
N LEU A 159 22.14 10.34 -11.15
CA LEU A 159 20.76 10.02 -10.76
C LEU A 159 19.91 9.41 -11.89
N HIS A 160 20.16 9.80 -13.14
CA HIS A 160 19.45 9.27 -14.31
C HIS A 160 19.80 7.79 -14.59
N MET A 161 21.06 7.37 -14.39
CA MET A 161 21.45 5.96 -14.53
C MET A 161 20.88 5.10 -13.40
N ALA A 162 20.81 5.63 -12.18
CA ALA A 162 20.19 4.94 -11.05
C ALA A 162 18.69 4.68 -11.28
N GLY A 163 17.96 5.68 -11.81
CA GLY A 163 16.55 5.53 -12.18
C GLY A 163 16.31 4.48 -13.27
N ASN A 164 17.18 4.43 -14.29
CA ASN A 164 17.08 3.47 -15.38
C ASN A 164 17.34 2.02 -14.91
N LEU A 165 18.36 1.80 -14.06
CA LEU A 165 18.65 0.50 -13.47
C LEU A 165 17.50 -0.01 -12.59
N LEU A 166 16.92 0.88 -11.77
CA LEU A 166 15.79 0.55 -10.92
C LEU A 166 14.55 0.20 -11.77
N SER A 167 14.31 0.94 -12.85
CA SER A 167 13.21 0.67 -13.79
C SER A 167 13.39 -0.68 -14.47
N ALA A 168 14.60 -1.00 -14.96
CA ALA A 168 14.91 -2.30 -15.57
C ALA A 168 14.72 -3.46 -14.58
N PHE A 169 15.14 -3.30 -13.33
CA PHE A 169 14.93 -4.29 -12.27
C PHE A 169 13.44 -4.53 -11.98
N LEU A 170 12.64 -3.46 -11.85
CA LEU A 170 11.20 -3.55 -11.62
C LEU A 170 10.46 -4.21 -12.81
N PHE A 171 10.86 -3.89 -14.05
CA PHE A 171 10.31 -4.53 -15.25
C PHE A 171 10.61 -6.04 -15.31
N SER A 172 11.85 -6.44 -14.99
CA SER A 172 12.23 -7.87 -14.92
C SER A 172 11.42 -8.62 -13.86
N GLY A 173 11.21 -8.01 -12.69
CA GLY A 173 10.40 -8.58 -11.61
C GLY A 173 8.92 -8.74 -11.98
N ALA A 174 8.34 -7.78 -12.71
CA ALA A 174 6.95 -7.83 -13.18
C ALA A 174 6.72 -8.94 -14.22
N HIS A 175 7.69 -9.16 -15.11
CA HIS A 175 7.64 -10.27 -16.07
C HIS A 175 7.77 -11.63 -15.40
N CYS A 176 8.66 -11.77 -14.40
CA CYS A 176 8.85 -13.04 -13.68
C CYS A 176 7.61 -13.44 -12.86
N CYS A 177 6.88 -12.47 -12.30
CA CYS A 177 5.68 -12.74 -11.49
C CYS A 177 4.44 -13.17 -12.30
N LYS A 178 4.46 -13.05 -13.64
CA LYS A 178 3.37 -13.49 -14.52
C LYS A 178 3.42 -14.99 -14.88
N TYR A 179 4.54 -15.67 -14.58
CA TYR A 179 4.78 -17.07 -14.95
C TYR A 179 4.83 -18.02 -13.73
N LEU A 180 4.46 -17.54 -12.54
CA LEU A 180 4.28 -18.30 -11.30
C LEU A 180 2.82 -18.24 -10.90
#